data_AF-A0A2G9P3B1-F1
#
_entry.id   AF-A0A2G9P3B1-F1
#
_cell.length_a   1.000
_cell.length_b   1.000
_cell.length_c   1.000
_cell.angle_alpha   90.00
_cell.angle_beta   90.00
_cell.angle_gamma   90.00
#
_symmetry.space_group_name_H-M   'P 1'
#
loop_
_entity.id
_entity.type
_entity.pdbx_description
1 polymer ?
#
loop_
_entity_poly.entity_id
_entity_poly.type
_entity_poly.pdbx_seq_one_letter_code
_entity_poly.pdbx_strand_id
1 'polypeptide(L)' 'LQSSMNQEFEDKVGHLDYTLICRESIFEFIFPFYEGVIFVIVDKEIPIQSTSKKILQLMTVFGFGSNNLR' A
#
# COMPACT_ATOMS: atom_id res chain seq x y z
N LEU A 1 -11.40 -12.53 4.10
CA LEU A 1 -10.26 -11.94 4.85
C LEU A 1 -9.42 -11.04 3.95
N GLN A 2 -8.75 -11.58 2.92
CA GLN A 2 -7.96 -10.76 1.97
C GLN A 2 -8.79 -9.66 1.27
N SER A 3 -10.03 -9.94 0.88
CA SER A 3 -10.95 -8.95 0.30
C SER A 3 -11.34 -7.82 1.26
N SER A 4 -11.53 -8.13 2.55
CA SER A 4 -11.92 -7.14 3.57
C SER A 4 -10.78 -6.18 3.88
N MET A 5 -9.55 -6.69 3.86
CA MET A 5 -8.35 -5.89 4.12
C MET A 5 -7.94 -5.02 2.93
N ASN A 6 -8.11 -5.52 1.71
CA ASN A 6 -7.95 -4.69 0.51
C ASN A 6 -8.93 -3.53 0.53
N GLN A 7 -10.20 -3.80 0.83
CA GLN A 7 -11.21 -2.74 0.90
C GLN A 7 -10.87 -1.72 1.99
N GLU A 8 -10.52 -2.15 3.20
CA GLU A 8 -10.15 -1.24 4.29
C GLU A 8 -8.91 -0.42 3.98
N PHE A 9 -7.93 -1.00 3.26
CA PHE A 9 -6.75 -0.28 2.81
C PHE A 9 -7.09 0.76 1.73
N GLU A 10 -7.87 0.38 0.72
CA GLU A 10 -8.34 1.28 -0.35
C GLU A 10 -9.18 2.43 0.19
N ASP A 11 -10.06 2.17 1.15
CA ASP A 11 -10.87 3.22 1.80
C ASP A 11 -10.00 4.26 2.52
N LYS A 12 -8.78 3.89 2.95
CA LYS A 12 -7.84 4.80 3.64
C LYS A 12 -6.84 5.48 2.72
N VAL A 13 -6.40 4.80 1.66
CA VAL A 13 -5.30 5.23 0.80
C VAL A 13 -5.79 5.80 -0.53
N GLY A 14 -7.02 5.49 -0.94
CA GLY A 14 -7.55 5.77 -2.27
C GLY A 14 -7.18 4.67 -3.26
N HIS A 15 -7.60 4.83 -4.52
CA HIS A 15 -7.34 3.86 -5.57
C HIS A 15 -5.89 3.99 -6.05
N LEU A 16 -5.03 3.10 -5.56
CA LEU A 16 -3.67 2.89 -6.08
C LEU A 16 -3.65 1.57 -6.84
N ASP A 17 -2.87 1.51 -7.91
CA ASP A 17 -2.53 0.22 -8.50
C ASP A 17 -1.55 -0.49 -7.56
N TYR A 18 -1.98 -1.59 -6.95
CA TYR A 18 -1.11 -2.43 -6.12
C TYR A 18 -1.55 -3.90 -6.16
N THR A 19 -0.62 -4.79 -5.82
CA THR A 19 -0.90 -6.18 -5.52
C THR A 19 -0.67 -6.42 -4.04
N LEU A 20 -1.67 -6.96 -3.33
CA LEU A 20 -1.52 -7.45 -1.97
C LEU A 20 -1.41 -8.97 -1.95
N ILE A 21 -0.32 -9.48 -1.39
CA ILE A 21 -0.15 -10.89 -1.06
C ILE A 21 -0.25 -11.04 0.46
N CYS A 22 -1.16 -11.91 0.90
CA CYS A 22 -1.33 -12.27 2.30
C CYS A 22 -0.60 -13.59 2.57
N ARG A 23 0.47 -13.56 3.37
CA ARG A 23 1.16 -14.77 3.85
C ARG A 23 0.71 -15.13 5.25
N GLU A 24 1.37 -16.06 5.93
CA GLU A 24 0.98 -16.46 7.28
C GLU A 24 1.11 -15.31 8.29
N SER A 25 2.32 -14.74 8.43
CA SER A 25 2.65 -13.68 9.39
C SER A 25 2.87 -12.29 8.80
N ILE A 26 2.85 -12.16 7.47
CA ILE A 26 3.12 -10.88 6.80
C ILE A 26 2.11 -10.54 5.69
N PHE A 27 2.03 -9.25 5.40
CA PHE A 27 1.42 -8.67 4.21
C PHE A 27 2.52 -8.12 3.30
N GLU A 28 2.41 -8.41 2.00
CA GLU A 28 3.31 -7.89 0.98
C GLU A 28 2.53 -7.01 0.01
N PHE A 29 2.86 -5.72 -0.03
CA PHE A 29 2.30 -4.78 -0.98
C PHE A 29 3.31 -4.53 -2.10
N ILE A 30 2.88 -4.68 -3.35
CA ILE A 30 3.69 -4.43 -4.54
C ILE A 30 3.03 -3.30 -5.30
N PHE A 31 3.71 -2.16 -5.41
CA PHE A 31 3.26 -1.02 -6.20
C PHE A 31 4.13 -0.89 -7.45
N PRO A 32 3.57 -0.90 -8.68
CA PRO A 32 4.32 -0.58 -9.88
C PRO A 32 4.76 0.90 -9.86
N PHE A 33 6.02 1.20 -10.21
CA PHE A 33 6.56 2.56 -10.21
C PHE A 33 7.51 2.79 -11.38
N TYR A 34 7.07 3.55 -12.40
CA TYR A 34 7.83 3.83 -13.62
C TYR A 34 8.52 2.58 -14.19
N GLU A 35 9.84 2.46 -14.03
CA GLU A 35 10.68 1.36 -14.52
C GLU A 35 10.99 0.30 -13.44
N GLY A 36 10.32 0.35 -12.30
CA GLY A 36 10.57 -0.52 -11.15
C GLY A 36 9.32 -0.82 -10.32
N VAL A 37 9.56 -1.34 -9.13
CA VAL A 37 8.51 -1.70 -8.17
C VAL A 37 8.89 -1.22 -6.78
N ILE A 38 7.91 -0.69 -6.05
CA ILE A 38 8.01 -0.46 -4.62
C ILE A 38 7.44 -1.68 -3.92
N PHE A 39 8.27 -2.35 -3.12
CA PHE A 39 7.88 -3.52 -2.36
C PHE A 39 7.86 -3.19 -0.86
N VAL A 40 6.70 -3.38 -0.22
CA VAL A 40 6.51 -3.12 1.21
C VAL A 40 6.08 -4.40 1.90
N ILE A 41 6.88 -4.85 2.88
CA ILE A 41 6.55 -5.97 3.75
C ILE A 41 6.11 -5.43 5.10
N VAL A 42 5.01 -5.96 5.61
CA VAL A 42 4.40 -5.51 6.87
C VAL A 42 4.06 -6.73 7.70
N ASP A 43 4.41 -6.71 8.98
CA ASP A 43 3.97 -7.73 9.93
C ASP A 43 2.46 -7.61 10.17
N LYS A 44 1.73 -8.72 10.19
CA LYS A 44 0.28 -8.72 10.43
C LYS A 44 -0.12 -8.23 11.81
N GLU A 45 0.79 -8.25 12.78
CA GLU A 45 0.56 -7.68 14.11
C GLU A 45 0.45 -6.16 14.07
N ILE A 46 0.94 -5.51 13.01
CA ILE A 46 0.86 -4.06 12.85
C ILE A 46 -0.56 -3.67 12.39
N PRO A 47 -1.25 -2.77 13.13
CA PRO A 47 -2.57 -2.30 12.74
C PRO A 47 -2.58 -1.68 11.34
N ILE A 48 -3.59 -2.03 10.54
CA ILE A 48 -3.74 -1.56 9.15
C ILE A 48 -3.69 -0.03 9.03
N GLN A 49 -4.24 0.70 10.01
CA GLN A 49 -4.19 2.16 10.03
C GLN A 49 -2.76 2.72 10.10
N SER A 50 -1.88 2.10 10.90
CA SER A 50 -0.47 2.46 10.98
C SER A 50 0.25 2.15 9.68
N THR A 51 -0.06 0.99 9.09
CA THR A 51 0.46 0.53 7.81
C THR A 51 0.09 1.48 6.67
N SER A 52 -1.20 1.80 6.51
CA SER A 52 -1.70 2.74 5.50
C SER A 52 -1.05 4.11 5.62
N LYS A 53 -0.91 4.64 6.84
CA LYS A 53 -0.24 5.93 7.08
C LYS A 53 1.22 5.90 6.64
N LYS A 54 1.94 4.81 6.91
CA LYS A 54 3.35 4.67 6.51
C LYS A 54 3.52 4.49 5.02
N ILE A 55 2.66 3.69 4.39
CA ILE A 55 2.65 3.54 2.93
C ILE A 55 2.35 4.88 2.26
N LEU A 56 1.35 5.64 2.71
CA LEU A 56 1.07 6.97 2.17
C LEU A 56 2.26 7.92 2.28
N GLN A 57 2.94 7.95 3.44
CA GLN A 57 4.15 8.74 3.61
C GLN A 57 5.24 8.34 2.62
N LEU A 58 5.43 7.04 2.42
CA LEU A 58 6.40 6.49 1.48
C LEU A 58 6.03 6.88 0.03
N MET A 59 4.76 6.76 -0.33
CA MET A 59 4.23 7.17 -1.62
C MET A 59 4.48 8.67 -1.90
N THR A 60 4.24 9.55 -0.92
CA THR A 60 4.57 10.98 -1.06
C THR A 60 6.07 11.21 -1.29
N VAL A 61 6.95 10.49 -0.59
CA VAL A 61 8.41 10.57 -0.80
C VAL A 61 8.80 10.17 -2.22
N PHE A 62 8.13 9.18 -2.79
CA PHE A 62 8.32 8.75 -4.18
C PHE A 62 7.53 9.58 -5.21
N GLY A 63 6.81 10.63 -4.79
CA GLY A 63 6.06 11.53 -5.68
C GLY A 63 4.69 11.01 -6.11
N PHE A 64 4.20 9.89 -5.55
CA PHE A 64 2.82 9.46 -5.69
C PHE A 64 1.92 10.47 -4.97
N GLY A 65 1.21 11.29 -5.74
CA GLY A 65 0.21 12.24 -5.23
C GLY A 65 0.52 13.73 -5.42
N SER A 66 1.61 14.11 -6.09
CA SER A 66 1.95 15.53 -6.28
C SER A 66 1.83 16.07 -7.70
N ASN A 67 1.60 15.26 -8.76
CA ASN A 67 1.63 15.80 -10.14
C ASN A 67 0.70 15.17 -11.20
N ASN A 68 -0.30 14.34 -10.86
CA ASN A 68 -1.20 13.75 -11.86
C ASN A 68 -2.67 14.19 -11.72
N LEU A 69 -2.88 15.50 -11.53
CA LEU A 69 -4.11 16.19 -11.93
C LEU A 69 -3.71 17.28 -12.95
N ARG A 70 -3.44 16.85 -14.18
CA ARG A 70 -3.52 17.69 -15.38
C ARG A 70 -4.44 16.99 -16.37
#